data_AF-A0A7V0MEW7-F1
#
_entry.id   AF-A0A7V0MEW7-F1
#
_cell.length_a   1.000
_cell.length_b   1.000
_cell.length_c   1.000
_cell.angle_alpha   90.00
_cell.angle_beta   90.00
_cell.angle_gamma   90.00
#
_symmetry.space_group_name_H-M   'P 1'
#
loop_
_entity.id
_entity.type
_entity.pdbx_description
1 polymer ?
#
loop_
_entity_poly.entity_id
_entity_poly.type
_entity_poly.pdbx_seq_one_letter_code
_entity_poly.pdbx_strand_id
1 'polypeptide(L)'
;MKQVTITVDAGAELGALDRIWRSFGYDEINWTYTPIGQEIFRQIRQLPDGPYWIRNHNAFTSGDRISRPAWGSTNCYTEGQDGKVHYDWSINDRVYDTFLENGCKPMIELGFMPHDLSSHPEVGPEESWRYPPR
;
A
#
# COMPACT_ATOMS: atom_id res chain seq x y z
N MET A 1 -23.37 31.78 21.80
CA MET A 1 -22.77 30.42 21.77
C MET A 1 -23.40 29.60 22.88
N LYS A 2 -23.70 28.31 22.65
CA LYS A 2 -24.20 27.41 23.72
C LYS A 2 -23.00 26.73 24.38
N GLN A 3 -22.96 26.77 25.71
CA GLN A 3 -21.96 26.08 26.52
C GLN A 3 -22.36 24.61 26.70
N VAL A 4 -21.38 23.72 26.61
CA VAL A 4 -21.53 22.28 26.88
C VAL A 4 -20.57 21.90 28.00
N THR A 5 -21.05 21.14 28.97
CA THR A 5 -20.23 20.57 30.05
C THR A 5 -20.07 19.07 29.81
N ILE A 6 -18.82 18.59 29.80
CA ILE A 6 -18.49 17.17 29.70
C ILE A 6 -17.94 16.73 31.06
N THR A 7 -18.49 15.65 31.63
CA THR A 7 -18.02 15.05 32.88
C THR A 7 -17.51 13.64 32.57
N VAL A 8 -16.32 13.31 33.08
CA VAL A 8 -15.68 12.01 32.90
C VAL A 8 -15.38 11.43 34.28
N ASP A 9 -15.86 10.20 34.52
CA ASP A 9 -15.54 9.43 35.73
C ASP A 9 -14.45 8.40 35.41
N ALA A 10 -13.24 8.64 35.89
CA ALA A 10 -12.10 7.74 35.68
C ALA A 10 -12.15 6.47 36.54
N GLY A 11 -13.07 6.37 37.51
CA GLY A 11 -13.30 5.17 38.31
C GLY A 11 -14.29 4.18 37.68
N ALA A 12 -15.00 4.58 36.63
CA ALA A 12 -15.97 3.75 35.92
C ALA A 12 -15.33 3.06 34.70
N GLU A 13 -14.97 1.78 34.84
CA GLU A 13 -14.45 0.97 33.74
C GLU A 13 -15.58 0.43 32.85
N LEU A 14 -15.55 0.77 31.55
CA LEU A 14 -16.54 0.34 30.55
C LEU A 14 -16.02 -0.77 29.62
N GLY A 15 -14.84 -1.32 29.91
CA GLY A 15 -14.16 -2.32 29.09
C GLY A 15 -13.04 -1.73 28.22
N ALA A 16 -12.41 -2.60 27.43
CA ALA A 16 -11.31 -2.23 26.56
C ALA A 16 -11.78 -1.36 25.38
N LEU A 17 -11.03 -0.32 25.06
CA LEU A 17 -11.23 0.48 23.85
C LEU A 17 -10.47 -0.15 22.68
N ASP A 18 -11.20 -0.70 21.72
CA ASP A 18 -10.62 -1.25 20.50
C ASP A 18 -10.00 -0.13 19.65
N ARG A 19 -8.72 -0.31 19.32
CA ARG A 19 -7.94 0.65 18.53
C ARG A 19 -8.18 0.46 17.03
N ILE A 20 -9.38 0.80 16.57
CA ILE A 20 -9.84 0.64 15.18
C ILE A 20 -9.22 1.64 14.18
N TRP A 21 -8.44 2.60 14.67
CA TRP A 21 -7.83 3.67 13.86
C TRP A 21 -6.39 3.36 13.40
N ARG A 22 -5.81 2.21 13.76
CA ARG A 22 -4.39 1.90 13.54
C ARG A 22 -4.06 1.49 12.11
N SER A 23 -4.54 2.25 11.14
CA SER A 23 -4.29 1.96 9.73
C SER A 23 -4.01 3.23 8.93
N PHE A 24 -3.06 3.15 8.00
CA PHE A 24 -2.75 4.19 7.02
C PHE A 24 -2.92 3.64 5.60
N GLY A 25 -3.33 4.51 4.68
CA GLY A 25 -3.48 4.23 3.26
C GLY A 25 -2.81 5.30 2.41
N TYR A 26 -2.23 4.93 1.27
CA TYR A 26 -1.60 5.85 0.32
C TYR A 26 -1.49 5.22 -1.09
N ASP A 27 -1.15 6.04 -2.09
CA ASP A 27 -1.22 5.66 -3.51
C ASP A 27 0.17 5.42 -4.14
N GLU A 28 1.17 6.25 -3.78
CA GLU A 28 2.49 6.29 -4.41
C GLU A 28 3.43 5.17 -3.92
N ILE A 29 3.17 3.94 -4.35
CA ILE A 29 3.90 2.73 -3.92
C ILE A 29 5.42 2.85 -4.04
N ASN A 30 5.95 3.50 -5.08
CA ASN A 30 7.40 3.58 -5.32
C ASN A 30 8.10 4.59 -4.40
N TRP A 31 7.35 5.49 -3.75
CA TRP A 31 7.91 6.41 -2.76
C TRP A 31 8.19 5.74 -1.41
N THR A 32 7.58 4.59 -1.15
CA THR A 32 7.74 3.80 0.09
C THR A 32 9.19 3.62 0.50
N TYR A 33 10.02 3.12 -0.42
CA TYR A 33 11.41 2.75 -0.18
C TYR A 33 12.41 3.87 -0.49
N THR A 34 11.92 5.09 -0.74
CA THR A 34 12.79 6.27 -0.90
C THR A 34 13.23 6.78 0.47
N PRO A 35 14.30 7.59 0.57
CA PRO A 35 14.72 8.16 1.86
C PRO A 35 13.61 8.91 2.60
N ILE A 36 12.76 9.65 1.87
CA ILE A 36 11.63 10.38 2.46
C ILE A 36 10.55 9.41 2.95
N GLY A 37 10.19 8.40 2.13
CA GLY A 37 9.23 7.38 2.54
C GLY A 37 9.68 6.61 3.78
N GLN A 38 10.95 6.20 3.82
CA GLN A 38 11.54 5.52 4.97
C GLN A 38 11.52 6.40 6.24
N GLU A 39 11.76 7.71 6.12
CA GLU A 39 11.64 8.63 7.26
C GLU A 39 10.20 8.70 7.80
N ILE A 40 9.19 8.73 6.92
CA ILE A 40 7.78 8.67 7.34
C ILE A 40 7.50 7.36 8.09
N PHE A 41 7.97 6.21 7.61
CA PHE A 41 7.79 4.94 8.31
C PHE A 41 8.54 4.88 9.66
N ARG A 42 9.70 5.53 9.78
CA ARG A 42 10.38 5.70 11.07
C ARG A 42 9.55 6.55 12.05
N GLN A 43 8.84 7.56 11.56
CA GLN A 43 7.92 8.35 12.39
C GLN A 43 6.70 7.54 12.81
N ILE A 44 6.10 6.76 11.90
CA ILE A 44 5.00 5.84 12.23
C ILE A 44 5.44 4.85 13.32
N ARG A 45 6.65 4.30 13.23
CA ARG A 45 7.21 3.40 14.25
C ARG A 45 7.29 4.03 15.64
N GLN A 46 7.44 5.35 15.76
CA GLN A 46 7.54 6.05 17.05
C GLN A 46 6.18 6.26 17.72
N LEU A 47 5.06 6.02 17.03
CA LEU A 47 3.73 6.15 17.61
C LEU A 47 3.50 5.08 18.70
N PRO A 48 2.85 5.44 19.82
CA PRO A 48 2.89 4.64 21.05
C PRO A 48 1.98 3.40 21.03
N ASP A 49 1.14 3.23 20.02
CA ASP A 49 0.09 2.21 20.00
C ASP A 49 0.10 1.28 18.79
N GLY A 50 1.27 1.13 18.16
CA GLY A 50 1.49 0.12 17.12
C GLY A 50 1.15 -1.32 17.54
N PRO A 51 1.18 -2.28 16.60
CA PRO A 51 1.55 -2.10 15.20
C PRO A 51 0.47 -1.33 14.41
N TYR A 52 0.90 -0.70 13.32
CA TYR A 52 0.03 -0.04 12.35
C TYR A 52 -0.12 -0.90 11.09
N TRP A 53 -1.32 -0.95 10.53
CA TRP A 53 -1.60 -1.63 9.27
C TRP A 53 -1.46 -0.65 8.10
N ILE A 54 -0.68 -1.03 7.11
CA ILE A 54 -0.35 -0.15 5.99
C ILE A 54 -0.91 -0.77 4.72
N ARG A 55 -1.77 -0.02 4.02
CA ARG A 55 -2.31 -0.40 2.72
C ARG A 55 -1.76 0.55 1.66
N ASN A 56 -1.24 -0.03 0.59
CA ASN A 56 -0.86 0.71 -0.61
C ASN A 56 -1.64 0.18 -1.82
N HIS A 57 -1.82 1.03 -2.82
CA HIS A 57 -2.29 0.62 -4.15
C HIS A 57 -1.15 0.05 -5.00
N ASN A 58 -1.49 -0.55 -6.14
CA ASN A 58 -0.56 -0.87 -7.24
C ASN A 58 0.46 -2.00 -6.98
N ALA A 59 0.16 -2.96 -6.10
CA ALA A 59 1.04 -4.12 -5.87
C ALA A 59 1.36 -4.91 -7.15
N PHE A 60 0.45 -4.95 -8.13
CA PHE A 60 0.58 -5.71 -9.38
C PHE A 60 0.48 -4.86 -10.66
N THR A 61 0.34 -3.54 -10.53
CA THR A 61 0.20 -2.64 -11.68
C THR A 61 1.48 -2.64 -12.53
N SER A 62 1.33 -2.80 -13.84
CA SER A 62 2.42 -2.68 -14.82
C SER A 62 2.79 -1.22 -15.08
N GLY A 63 4.05 -0.98 -15.46
CA GLY A 63 4.54 0.37 -15.70
C GLY A 63 6.05 0.49 -15.60
N ASP A 64 6.52 1.73 -15.45
CA ASP A 64 7.94 2.12 -15.45
C ASP A 64 8.63 2.02 -14.08
N ARG A 65 7.91 1.56 -13.04
CA ARG A 65 8.38 1.44 -11.64
C ARG A 65 8.67 2.78 -10.98
N ILE A 66 8.02 3.85 -11.44
CA ILE A 66 8.13 5.20 -10.90
C ILE A 66 6.76 5.67 -10.40
N SER A 67 6.75 6.30 -9.22
CA SER A 67 5.53 6.91 -8.68
C SER A 67 5.32 8.33 -9.21
N ARG A 68 4.05 8.64 -9.44
CA ARG A 68 3.50 9.96 -9.79
C ARG A 68 2.39 10.29 -8.78
N PRO A 69 1.91 11.54 -8.66
CA PRO A 69 0.82 11.85 -7.73
C PRO A 69 -0.37 10.90 -7.92
N ALA A 70 -0.79 10.26 -6.84
CA ALA A 70 -1.84 9.25 -6.81
C ALA A 70 -1.59 7.96 -7.64
N TRP A 71 -0.33 7.65 -8.00
CA TRP A 71 -0.02 6.53 -8.89
C TRP A 71 1.37 5.90 -8.69
N GLY A 72 1.52 4.64 -9.08
CA GLY A 72 2.80 3.94 -9.18
C GLY A 72 2.67 2.54 -9.77
N SER A 73 3.78 1.82 -9.89
CA SER A 73 3.80 0.47 -10.48
C SER A 73 4.93 -0.39 -9.93
N THR A 74 4.74 -1.71 -9.93
CA THR A 74 5.79 -2.70 -9.59
C THR A 74 6.31 -3.39 -10.84
N ASN A 75 5.46 -3.53 -11.86
CA ASN A 75 5.72 -4.32 -13.05
C ASN A 75 6.15 -5.77 -12.70
N CYS A 76 5.43 -6.39 -11.76
CA CYS A 76 5.80 -7.68 -11.19
C CYS A 76 5.54 -8.89 -12.11
N TYR A 77 4.80 -8.71 -13.20
CA TYR A 77 4.44 -9.77 -14.15
C TYR A 77 4.63 -9.27 -15.58
N THR A 78 5.31 -10.07 -16.41
CA THR A 78 5.35 -9.89 -17.87
C THR A 78 5.38 -11.24 -18.61
N GLU A 79 4.98 -11.24 -19.88
CA GLU A 79 5.11 -12.37 -20.81
C GLU A 79 6.11 -12.05 -21.92
N GLY A 80 7.16 -12.86 -22.02
CA GLY A 80 8.18 -12.75 -23.06
C GLY A 80 7.62 -13.14 -24.43
N GLN A 81 8.33 -12.72 -25.49
CA GLN A 81 7.99 -13.07 -26.88
C GLN A 81 8.04 -14.58 -27.15
N ASP A 82 8.74 -15.34 -26.31
CA ASP A 82 8.83 -16.80 -26.35
C ASP A 82 7.69 -17.49 -25.59
N GLY A 83 6.72 -16.73 -25.08
CA GLY A 83 5.59 -17.22 -24.28
C GLY A 83 5.96 -17.56 -22.84
N LYS A 84 7.16 -17.20 -22.36
CA LYS A 84 7.54 -17.43 -20.97
C LYS A 84 7.03 -16.32 -20.07
N VAL A 85 6.52 -16.72 -18.91
CA VAL A 85 6.14 -15.80 -17.83
C VAL A 85 7.37 -15.39 -17.03
N HIS A 86 7.49 -14.10 -16.77
CA HIS A 86 8.52 -13.51 -15.92
C HIS A 86 7.87 -12.81 -14.72
N TYR A 87 8.43 -13.07 -13.54
CA TYR A 87 8.05 -12.40 -12.31
C TYR A 87 9.22 -11.60 -11.75
N ASP A 88 8.97 -10.34 -11.40
CA ASP A 88 9.96 -9.47 -10.76
C ASP A 88 9.34 -8.85 -9.49
N TRP A 89 9.65 -9.47 -8.35
CA TRP A 89 9.12 -9.05 -7.05
C TRP A 89 9.99 -8.00 -6.36
N SER A 90 11.07 -7.53 -6.99
CA SER A 90 12.06 -6.67 -6.32
C SER A 90 11.46 -5.37 -5.76
N ILE A 91 10.46 -4.78 -6.41
CA ILE A 91 9.78 -3.57 -5.92
C ILE A 91 8.85 -3.92 -4.75
N ASN A 92 8.08 -5.01 -4.85
CA ASN A 92 7.22 -5.48 -3.77
C ASN A 92 8.03 -5.80 -2.51
N ASP A 93 9.17 -6.47 -2.67
CA ASP A 93 10.09 -6.80 -1.58
C ASP A 93 10.54 -5.52 -0.87
N ARG A 94 11.02 -4.51 -1.62
CA ARG A 94 11.44 -3.23 -1.02
C ARG A 94 10.31 -2.50 -0.27
N VAL A 95 9.08 -2.57 -0.79
CA VAL A 95 7.90 -1.96 -0.14
C VAL A 95 7.62 -2.67 1.18
N TYR A 96 7.54 -4.00 1.17
CA TYR A 96 7.16 -4.77 2.36
C TYR A 96 8.30 -4.88 3.38
N ASP A 97 9.55 -4.91 2.95
CA ASP A 97 10.72 -4.78 3.83
C ASP A 97 10.65 -3.45 4.59
N THR A 98 10.37 -2.34 3.90
CA THR A 98 10.22 -1.02 4.54
C THR A 98 9.13 -1.04 5.63
N PHE A 99 8.00 -1.72 5.39
CA PHE A 99 6.94 -1.83 6.40
C PHE A 99 7.40 -2.68 7.59
N LEU A 100 7.96 -3.86 7.33
CA LEU A 100 8.32 -4.84 8.36
C LEU A 100 9.48 -4.34 9.23
N GLU A 101 10.49 -3.70 8.64
CA GLU A 101 11.61 -3.07 9.36
C GLU A 101 11.15 -1.98 10.35
N ASN A 102 9.98 -1.38 10.10
CA ASN A 102 9.37 -0.37 10.96
C ASN A 102 8.25 -0.92 11.85
N GLY A 103 8.11 -2.24 11.96
CA GLY A 103 7.11 -2.90 12.82
C GLY A 103 5.67 -2.73 12.35
N CYS A 104 5.48 -2.31 11.11
CA CYS A 104 4.17 -2.18 10.47
C CYS A 104 3.71 -3.54 9.90
N LYS A 105 2.40 -3.66 9.65
CA LYS A 105 1.79 -4.85 9.05
C LYS A 105 1.23 -4.52 7.67
N PRO A 106 1.62 -5.23 6.60
CA PRO A 106 1.02 -5.02 5.28
C PRO A 106 -0.45 -5.46 5.27
N MET A 107 -1.32 -4.59 4.77
CA MET A 107 -2.66 -4.94 4.30
C MET A 107 -2.63 -4.89 2.78
N ILE A 108 -2.34 -6.04 2.17
CA ILE A 108 -2.01 -6.13 0.75
C ILE A 108 -3.28 -6.00 -0.11
N GLU A 109 -3.31 -4.98 -0.97
CA GLU A 109 -4.22 -4.92 -2.09
C GLU A 109 -3.67 -5.76 -3.25
N LEU A 110 -4.38 -6.81 -3.63
CA LEU A 110 -4.01 -7.68 -4.74
C LEU A 110 -4.45 -7.06 -6.08
N GLY A 111 -3.75 -6.01 -6.51
CA GLY A 111 -4.07 -5.29 -7.75
C GLY A 111 -3.09 -4.18 -8.13
N PHE A 112 -3.28 -3.52 -9.27
CA PHE A 112 -4.30 -3.84 -10.27
C PHE A 112 -3.82 -4.87 -11.31
N MET A 113 -4.63 -5.19 -12.32
CA MET A 113 -4.32 -6.24 -13.31
C MET A 113 -3.00 -5.93 -14.06
N PRO A 114 -2.03 -6.86 -14.11
CA PRO A 114 -0.86 -6.72 -14.97
C PRO A 114 -1.24 -6.57 -16.45
N HIS A 115 -0.49 -5.75 -17.18
CA HIS A 115 -0.73 -5.46 -18.59
C HIS A 115 -0.85 -6.72 -19.45
N ASP A 116 0.10 -7.63 -19.29
CA ASP A 116 0.14 -8.85 -20.08
C ASP A 116 -0.98 -9.83 -19.71
N LEU A 117 -1.71 -9.64 -18.61
CA LEU A 117 -2.91 -10.41 -18.29
C LEU A 117 -4.21 -9.66 -18.61
N SER A 118 -4.11 -8.41 -19.05
CA SER A 118 -5.27 -7.55 -19.28
C SER A 118 -6.15 -8.02 -20.43
N SER A 119 -7.47 -7.81 -20.30
CA SER A 119 -8.41 -7.91 -21.42
C SER A 119 -8.41 -6.70 -22.36
N HIS A 120 -7.60 -5.68 -22.07
CA HIS A 120 -7.56 -4.41 -22.80
C HIS A 120 -6.11 -3.88 -22.92
N PRO A 121 -5.16 -4.68 -23.45
CA PRO A 121 -3.74 -4.31 -23.48
C PRO A 121 -3.41 -3.16 -24.45
N GLU A 122 -4.27 -2.86 -25.43
CA GLU A 122 -4.00 -1.85 -26.45
C GLU A 122 -3.88 -0.41 -25.91
N VAL A 123 -4.30 -0.15 -24.67
CA VAL A 123 -4.13 1.17 -24.01
C VAL A 123 -2.76 1.35 -23.35
N GLY A 124 -1.93 0.32 -23.35
CA GLY A 124 -0.57 0.37 -22.80
C GLY A 124 -0.49 -0.01 -21.31
N PRO A 125 0.74 -0.23 -20.80
CA PRO A 125 0.96 -0.84 -19.48
C PRO A 125 0.43 0.01 -18.32
N GLU A 126 0.44 1.33 -18.47
CA GLU A 126 0.00 2.27 -17.45
C GLU A 126 -1.51 2.54 -17.42
N GLU A 127 -2.33 1.93 -18.30
CA GLU A 127 -3.80 2.13 -18.29
C GLU A 127 -4.59 0.82 -18.45
N SER A 128 -3.89 -0.30 -18.66
CA SER A 128 -4.47 -1.58 -19.04
C SER A 128 -4.99 -2.43 -17.88
N TRP A 129 -5.26 -1.90 -16.70
CA TRP A 129 -5.62 -2.72 -15.53
C TRP A 129 -7.06 -3.27 -15.49
N ARG A 130 -7.63 -3.62 -16.65
CA ARG A 130 -9.01 -4.09 -16.78
C ARG A 130 -9.17 -5.58 -16.44
N TYR A 131 -10.36 -5.91 -15.95
CA TYR A 131 -10.81 -7.27 -15.61
C TYR A 131 -11.99 -7.67 -16.51
N PRO A 132 -12.25 -8.99 -16.68
CA PRO A 132 -11.46 -10.12 -16.19
C PRO A 132 -10.12 -10.26 -16.94
N PRO A 133 -9.12 -10.98 -16.40
CA PRO A 133 -7.92 -11.32 -17.16
C PRO A 133 -8.27 -12.13 -18.42
N ARG A 134 -7.39 -12.06 -19.43
CA ARG A 134 -7.53 -12.79 -20.70
C ARG A 134 -7.38 -14.31 -20.57
#